data_AF-A0A5K0WK94-F1
#
_entry.id   AF-A0A5K0WK94-F1
#
_cell.length_a   1.000
_cell.length_b   1.000
_cell.length_c   1.000
_cell.angle_alpha   90.00
_cell.angle_beta   90.00
_cell.angle_gamma   90.00
#
_symmetry.space_group_name_H-M   'P 1'
#
loop_
_entity.id
_entity.type
_entity.pdbx_description
1 polymer ?
#
loop_
_entity_poly.entity_id
_entity_poly.type
_entity_poly.pdbx_seq_one_letter_code
_entity_poly.pdbx_strand_id
1 'polypeptide(L)' 'GPPSNDHHATGISSKDVLINPATGLSARIYLPPLSGNHRSPLLVYFHGGGFCIESAFSPLYHNYINSL' A
#
# COMPACT_ATOMS: atom_id res chain seq x y z
N GLY A 1 -10.21 -5.44 -2.63
CA GLY A 1 -10.92 -5.62 -1.35
C GLY A 1 -11.54 -4.31 -0.94
N PRO A 2 -12.40 -4.24 0.09
CA PRO A 2 -12.84 -2.95 0.59
C PRO A 2 -11.62 -2.17 1.14
N PRO A 3 -11.68 -0.84 1.19
CA PRO A 3 -10.63 -0.05 1.83
C PRO A 3 -10.55 -0.48 3.31
N SER A 4 -9.36 -0.80 3.81
CA SER A 4 -9.17 -0.97 5.25
C SER A 4 -9.30 0.43 5.87
N ASN A 5 -10.35 0.63 6.67
CA ASN A 5 -10.59 1.87 7.42
C ASN A 5 -9.66 1.97 8.64
N ASP A 6 -8.35 1.70 8.48
CA ASP A 6 -7.33 1.81 9.54
C ASP A 6 -6.94 3.28 9.85
N HIS A 7 -7.78 4.23 9.42
CA HIS A 7 -7.58 5.68 9.54
C HIS A 7 -7.36 6.20 10.97
N HIS A 8 -7.51 5.38 12.01
CA HIS A 8 -7.52 5.85 13.39
C HIS A 8 -6.27 5.52 14.23
N ALA A 9 -5.36 4.65 13.79
CA ALA A 9 -4.20 4.26 14.62
C ALA A 9 -2.86 4.91 14.20
N THR A 10 -2.56 5.00 12.90
CA THR A 10 -1.23 5.44 12.40
C THR A 10 -1.26 6.78 11.65
N GLY A 11 -2.43 7.27 11.27
CA GLY A 11 -2.58 8.44 10.39
C GLY A 11 -2.19 8.20 8.93
N ILE A 12 -1.81 6.96 8.56
CA ILE A 12 -1.51 6.56 7.19
C ILE A 12 -2.83 6.29 6.46
N SER A 13 -3.00 6.89 5.30
CA SER A 13 -4.11 6.58 4.38
C SER A 13 -3.63 5.64 3.28
N SER A 14 -4.51 4.77 2.77
CA SER A 14 -4.17 3.87 1.68
C SER A 14 -5.26 3.78 0.61
N LYS A 15 -4.85 3.57 -0.64
CA LYS A 15 -5.76 3.46 -1.79
C LYS A 15 -5.26 2.43 -2.80
N ASP A 16 -6.18 1.59 -3.27
CA ASP A 16 -5.92 0.64 -4.34
C ASP A 16 -6.08 1.31 -5.71
N VAL A 17 -5.15 1.04 -6.63
CA VAL A 17 -5.14 1.56 -8.00
C VAL A 17 -4.96 0.42 -9.00
N LEU A 18 -5.75 0.45 -10.08
CA LEU A 18 -5.54 -0.41 -11.24
C LEU A 18 -4.55 0.29 -12.19
N ILE A 19 -3.40 -0.32 -12.42
CA ILE A 19 -2.32 0.22 -13.25
C ILE A 19 -2.51 -0.23 -14.70
N ASN A 20 -2.76 -1.53 -14.92
CA ASN A 20 -2.99 -2.09 -16.24
C ASN A 20 -4.21 -3.03 -16.23
N PRO A 21 -5.34 -2.61 -16.84
CA PRO A 21 -6.53 -3.44 -16.93
C PRO A 21 -6.33 -4.74 -17.71
N ALA A 22 -5.48 -4.73 -18.75
CA ALA A 22 -5.28 -5.91 -19.61
C ALA A 22 -4.61 -7.08 -18.88
N THR A 23 -3.80 -6.78 -17.85
CA THR A 23 -3.10 -7.79 -17.04
C THR A 23 -3.63 -7.90 -15.62
N GLY A 24 -4.60 -7.06 -15.23
CA GLY A 24 -5.04 -6.93 -13.85
C GLY A 24 -3.98 -6.35 -12.89
N LEU A 25 -2.91 -5.74 -13.42
CA LEU A 25 -1.83 -5.20 -12.60
C LEU A 25 -2.37 -4.05 -11.75
N SER A 26 -2.20 -4.17 -10.45
CA SER A 26 -2.70 -3.22 -9.47
C SER A 26 -1.70 -3.02 -8.34
N ALA A 27 -1.83 -1.91 -7.62
CA ALA A 27 -1.00 -1.57 -6.47
C ALA A 27 -1.83 -0.92 -5.38
N ARG A 28 -1.32 -0.95 -4.14
CA ARG A 28 -1.82 -0.14 -3.03
C ARG A 28 -0.84 1.00 -2.77
N ILE A 29 -1.34 2.22 -2.82
CA ILE A 29 -0.60 3.44 -2.48
C ILE A 29 -0.82 3.72 -1.00
N TYR A 30 0.27 3.98 -0.28
CA TYR A 30 0.26 4.43 1.10
C TYR A 30 0.72 5.88 1.16
N LEU A 31 -0.05 6.72 1.86
CA LEU A 31 0.23 8.12 2.05
C LEU A 31 0.27 8.40 3.56
N PRO A 32 1.47 8.58 4.14
CA PRO A 32 1.60 8.97 5.55
C PRO A 32 1.12 10.42 5.77
N PRO A 33 0.93 10.84 7.03
CA PRO A 33 0.63 12.23 7.35
C PRO A 33 1.69 13.15 6.73
N LEU A 34 1.26 14.09 5.88
CA LEU A 34 2.16 15.04 5.25
C LEU A 34 2.57 16.12 6.28
N SER A 35 3.86 16.20 6.58
CA SER A 35 4.44 17.29 7.38
C SER A 35 5.11 18.32 6.46
N GLY A 36 4.35 19.35 6.07
CA GLY A 36 4.83 20.47 5.26
C GLY A 36 4.94 20.19 3.75
N ASN A 37 5.52 21.15 3.01
CA ASN A 37 5.59 21.15 1.54
C ASN A 37 6.86 20.50 0.97
N HIS A 38 7.42 19.53 1.68
CA HIS A 38 8.67 18.89 1.28
C HIS A 38 8.42 17.64 0.44
N ARG A 39 9.31 17.38 -0.53
CA ARG A 39 9.25 16.17 -1.35
C ARG A 39 9.71 14.97 -0.53
N SER A 40 8.78 14.08 -0.19
CA SER A 40 9.10 12.81 0.48
C SER A 40 9.75 11.80 -0.47
N PRO A 41 10.63 10.91 0.02
CA PRO A 41 11.12 9.78 -0.75
C PRO A 41 9.96 8.86 -1.15
N LEU A 42 10.07 8.22 -2.32
CA LEU A 42 9.12 7.21 -2.79
C LEU A 42 9.71 5.82 -2.54
N LEU A 43 9.02 5.01 -1.74
CA LEU A 43 9.30 3.58 -1.59
C LEU A 43 8.40 2.78 -2.53
N VAL A 44 9.01 1.94 -3.38
CA VAL A 44 8.29 0.95 -4.19
C VAL A 44 8.53 -0.42 -3.56
N TYR A 45 7.49 -1.02 -3.00
CA TYR A 45 7.56 -2.29 -2.30
C TYR A 45 6.91 -3.42 -3.12
N PHE A 46 7.61 -4.54 -3.24
CA PHE A 46 7.09 -5.77 -3.84
C PHE A 46 6.92 -6.82 -2.73
N HIS A 47 5.74 -7.44 -2.67
CA HIS A 47 5.48 -8.47 -1.68
C HIS A 47 6.31 -9.73 -1.94
N GLY A 48 6.59 -10.49 -0.87
CA GLY A 48 7.21 -11.82 -0.96
C GLY A 48 6.18 -12.90 -1.34
N GLY A 49 6.47 -14.16 -1.00
CA GLY A 49 5.59 -15.29 -1.34
C GLY A 49 6.07 -16.12 -2.54
N GLY A 50 7.36 -16.05 -2.86
CA GLY A 50 7.98 -16.95 -3.84
C GLY A 50 7.36 -16.89 -5.24
N PHE A 51 6.83 -15.72 -5.63
CA PHE A 51 6.17 -15.46 -6.93
C PHE A 51 4.84 -16.19 -7.17
N CYS A 52 4.32 -16.95 -6.20
CA CYS A 52 3.13 -17.79 -6.41
C CYS A 52 1.97 -17.46 -5.46
N ILE A 53 2.24 -16.82 -4.33
CA ILE A 53 1.25 -16.48 -3.30
C ILE A 53 1.40 -15.04 -2.85
N GLU A 54 0.41 -14.58 -2.08
CA GLU A 54 0.26 -13.21 -1.58
C GLU A 54 -0.02 -12.16 -2.67
N SER A 55 -0.30 -10.93 -2.22
CA SER A 55 -0.53 -9.77 -3.10
C SER A 55 -0.22 -8.47 -2.36
N ALA A 56 -0.22 -7.34 -3.08
CA ALA A 56 -0.17 -6.00 -2.48
C ALA A 56 -1.34 -5.70 -1.51
N PHE A 57 -2.37 -6.55 -1.49
CA PHE A 57 -3.57 -6.40 -0.66
C PHE A 57 -3.61 -7.38 0.52
N SER A 58 -2.55 -8.19 0.69
CA SER A 58 -2.45 -9.11 1.81
C SER A 58 -2.42 -8.34 3.15
N PRO A 59 -3.19 -8.77 4.16
CA PRO A 59 -3.13 -8.16 5.50
C PRO A 59 -1.72 -8.17 6.10
N LEU A 60 -0.91 -9.19 5.82
CA LEU A 60 0.46 -9.30 6.32
C LEU A 60 1.32 -8.12 5.85
N TYR A 61 1.33 -7.89 4.53
CA TYR A 61 2.06 -6.77 3.96
C TYR A 61 1.40 -5.43 4.26
N HIS A 62 0.08 -5.38 4.38
CA HIS A 62 -0.61 -4.16 4.79
C HIS A 62 -0.15 -3.67 6.17
N ASN A 63 -0.14 -4.57 7.15
CA ASN A 63 0.28 -4.26 8.51
C ASN A 63 1.76 -3.90 8.58
N TYR A 64 2.61 -4.62 7.84
CA TYR A 64 4.05 -4.30 7.77
C TYR A 64 4.30 -2.89 7.23
N ILE A 65 3.69 -2.53 6.10
CA ILE A 65 3.87 -1.19 5.50
C ILE A 65 3.30 -0.09 6.39
N ASN A 66 2.19 -0.32 7.10
CA ASN A 66 1.66 0.64 8.07
C ASN A 66 2.57 0.83 9.32
N SER A 67 3.57 -0.03 9.51
CA SER A 67 4.53 0.06 10.62
C SER A 67 5.88 0.70 10.25
N LEU A 68 6.07 1.05 8.97
CA LEU A 68 7.23 1.80 8.47
C LEU A 68 7.11 3.29 8.81
#